data_AF-A0A673UHX3-F1
#
_entry.id   AF-A0A673UHX3-F1
#
_cell.length_a   1.000
_cell.length_b   1.000
_cell.length_c   1.000
_cell.angle_alpha   90.00
_cell.angle_beta   90.00
_cell.angle_gamma   90.00
#
_symmetry.space_group_name_H-M   'P 1'
#
loop_
_entity.id
_entity.type
_entity.pdbx_description
1 polymer ?
#
loop_
_entity_poly.entity_id
_entity_poly.type
_entity_poly.pdbx_seq_one_letter_code
_entity_poly.pdbx_strand_id
1 'polypeptide(L)'
;MGKKSRVKTQKSGTGATASVSPKETLNLTSELLQKCSSPAPSPGKEWEEYVQIRSLVEKIRKKQKGLSVTFDGKREDYFPDLMKWASENGASVEGFEMVNFKEEGFGLRATRDIKAEELFLWVPRKLLMTVESAKNSVLGPLYSQDRILQAMGNITLAFHLLCERADPNSFWQPYIQTLPSEYDTPLYFEEDEVRDLQSTQAIHDVFSQYKNTARQYAYFYKVIQTHPHANKLPLKDAFTYEDYRWAVSSVMTRQNQIPTEDGSRVTLALIPLWDMCNHTSGLITTGYNLEDDRCECVALQDFRAGEQIYIFYGTRSNAEFVIHSGFFFDNNSHDRVKIKLGVSKSDRLYAMKAEVLARAGIPTSSVFGLHLTEPPVSAQLLAFLRVFCMTEEELKEHLLGDNAIDRIFTLGNSEYPVSWDNEVKLWTFLEDRASLLLKTYKTTIEEDRVFLKSHSLSVRATMAIKLRLGEKEILEKAVKSAAANRNYYRKQMEAGAPLPRCMESGVPGARLPLALRSLEEEAGAQEALTLAEAVGRAKAVENGLVNGENSIPNGTGSEKESLNREESRRATEGTKESSSDRAEGSGEQ
;
A
#
# COMPACT_ATOMS: atom_id res chain seq x y z
N MET A 1 -36.36 33.49 -69.54
CA MET A 1 -35.91 33.56 -68.14
C MET A 1 -35.89 32.14 -67.57
N GLY A 2 -34.72 31.61 -67.24
CA GLY A 2 -34.59 30.24 -66.72
C GLY A 2 -33.17 29.96 -66.24
N LYS A 3 -33.05 29.61 -64.97
CA LYS A 3 -31.84 29.58 -64.13
C LYS A 3 -30.83 28.51 -64.56
N LYS A 4 -29.53 28.85 -64.51
CA LYS A 4 -28.42 27.88 -64.50
C LYS A 4 -28.38 27.20 -63.12
N SER A 5 -28.66 25.90 -63.07
CA SER A 5 -28.33 25.04 -61.93
C SER A 5 -26.96 24.42 -62.15
N ARG A 6 -26.03 24.64 -61.22
CA ARG A 6 -24.67 24.09 -61.24
C ARG A 6 -24.58 23.06 -60.13
N VAL A 7 -24.48 21.80 -60.52
CA VAL A 7 -24.28 20.62 -59.67
C VAL A 7 -23.00 20.82 -58.83
N LYS A 8 -23.09 20.64 -57.51
CA LYS A 8 -21.96 20.52 -56.59
C LYS A 8 -22.00 19.12 -55.95
N THR A 9 -21.02 18.31 -56.32
CA THR A 9 -20.74 16.99 -55.78
C THR A 9 -20.35 17.08 -54.31
N GLN A 10 -20.94 16.21 -53.49
CA GLN A 10 -20.59 16.02 -52.07
C GLN A 10 -19.14 15.54 -51.92
N LYS A 11 -18.40 16.14 -50.99
CA LYS A 11 -17.35 15.46 -50.23
C LYS A 11 -17.72 15.58 -48.75
N SER A 12 -17.98 14.45 -48.13
CA SER A 12 -18.18 14.29 -46.70
C SER A 12 -16.89 14.61 -45.97
N GLY A 13 -16.84 15.75 -45.28
CA GLY A 13 -15.75 16.10 -44.38
C GLY A 13 -15.88 15.35 -43.06
N THR A 14 -14.83 14.60 -42.73
CA THR A 14 -14.52 14.11 -41.38
C THR A 14 -14.59 15.24 -40.37
N GLY A 15 -15.33 15.03 -39.28
CA GLY A 15 -15.52 16.01 -38.21
C GLY A 15 -14.20 16.37 -37.54
N ALA A 16 -13.80 17.64 -37.66
CA ALA A 16 -12.76 18.23 -36.84
C ALA A 16 -13.24 18.25 -35.39
N THR A 17 -12.52 17.56 -34.50
CA THR A 17 -12.69 17.69 -33.05
C THR A 17 -12.35 19.13 -32.67
N ALA A 18 -13.34 19.88 -32.20
CA ALA A 18 -13.15 21.26 -31.75
C ALA A 18 -12.11 21.28 -30.62
N SER A 19 -11.03 22.06 -30.80
CA SER A 19 -10.03 22.31 -29.76
C SER A 19 -10.72 22.92 -28.53
N VAL A 20 -10.72 22.19 -27.42
CA VAL A 20 -11.34 22.61 -26.17
C VAL A 20 -10.61 23.81 -25.59
N SER A 21 -11.35 24.80 -25.11
CA SER A 21 -10.73 25.99 -24.51
C SER A 21 -10.06 25.62 -23.17
N PRO A 22 -8.86 26.15 -22.85
CA PRO A 22 -8.19 25.91 -21.55
C PRO A 22 -9.08 26.24 -20.34
N LYS A 23 -9.98 27.21 -20.48
CA LYS A 23 -10.96 27.61 -19.47
C LYS A 23 -12.00 26.52 -19.18
N GLU A 24 -12.43 25.78 -20.21
CA GLU A 24 -13.37 24.67 -20.04
C GLU A 24 -12.72 23.50 -19.29
N THR A 25 -11.48 23.14 -19.64
CA THR A 25 -10.72 22.11 -18.92
C THR A 25 -10.47 22.49 -17.46
N LEU A 26 -10.17 23.76 -17.18
CA LEU A 26 -10.01 24.25 -15.80
C LEU A 26 -11.31 24.17 -14.98
N ASN A 27 -12.46 24.43 -15.60
CA ASN A 27 -13.75 24.28 -14.93
C ASN A 27 -14.06 22.82 -14.60
N LEU A 28 -13.86 21.89 -15.55
CA LEU A 28 -14.10 20.47 -15.34
C LEU A 28 -13.16 19.87 -14.29
N THR A 29 -11.89 20.26 -14.30
CA THR A 29 -10.92 19.83 -13.27
C THR A 29 -11.27 20.42 -11.90
N SER A 30 -11.78 21.65 -11.83
CA SER A 30 -12.27 22.22 -10.56
C SER A 30 -13.48 21.46 -10.00
N GLU A 31 -14.43 21.08 -10.86
CA GLU A 31 -15.57 20.23 -10.49
C GLU A 31 -15.10 18.85 -10.00
N LEU A 32 -14.16 18.23 -10.70
CA LEU A 32 -13.56 16.95 -10.32
C LEU A 32 -12.85 17.04 -8.95
N LEU A 33 -12.07 18.10 -8.72
CA LEU A 33 -11.37 18.32 -7.45
C LEU A 33 -12.37 18.43 -6.29
N GLN A 34 -13.44 19.21 -6.46
CA GLN A 34 -14.47 19.36 -5.44
C GLN A 34 -15.17 18.02 -5.16
N LYS A 35 -15.51 17.26 -6.22
CA LYS A 35 -16.14 15.95 -6.08
C LYS A 35 -15.25 14.97 -5.34
N CYS A 36 -13.98 14.84 -5.71
CA CYS A 36 -13.07 13.87 -5.10
C CYS A 36 -12.52 14.29 -3.72
N SER A 37 -12.67 15.57 -3.34
CA SER A 37 -12.33 16.09 -2.01
C SER A 37 -13.50 16.01 -1.03
N SER A 38 -14.69 15.60 -1.49
CA SER A 38 -15.83 15.34 -0.62
C SER A 38 -15.53 14.15 0.32
N PRO A 39 -16.04 14.18 1.57
CA PRO A 39 -15.84 13.09 2.53
C PRO A 39 -16.36 11.76 1.97
N ALA A 40 -15.90 10.66 2.57
CA ALA A 40 -16.37 9.33 2.18
C ALA A 40 -17.92 9.29 2.23
N PRO A 41 -18.58 8.75 1.18
CA PRO A 41 -20.03 8.67 1.15
C PRO A 41 -20.51 7.67 2.22
N SER A 42 -21.81 7.72 2.53
CA SER A 42 -22.41 6.71 3.41
C SER A 42 -22.15 5.29 2.87
N PRO A 43 -21.92 4.29 3.73
CA PRO A 43 -21.74 2.90 3.30
C PRO A 43 -22.83 2.47 2.32
N GLY A 44 -22.42 1.82 1.22
CA GLY A 44 -23.33 1.39 0.15
C GLY A 44 -23.51 2.38 -1.01
N LYS A 45 -23.05 3.64 -0.89
CA LYS A 45 -23.09 4.64 -1.98
C LYS A 45 -21.75 4.81 -2.72
N GLU A 46 -20.74 4.03 -2.36
CA GLU A 46 -19.40 4.15 -2.95
C GLU A 46 -19.37 3.81 -4.45
N TRP A 47 -20.16 2.82 -4.89
CA TRP A 47 -20.29 2.51 -6.32
C TRP A 47 -20.88 3.68 -7.11
N GLU A 48 -21.92 4.33 -6.57
CA GLU A 48 -22.56 5.49 -7.20
C GLU A 48 -21.58 6.67 -7.29
N GLU A 49 -20.80 6.90 -6.23
CA GLU A 49 -19.73 7.91 -6.24
C GLU A 49 -18.65 7.56 -7.27
N TYR A 50 -18.20 6.31 -7.34
CA TYR A 50 -17.22 5.83 -8.31
C TYR A 50 -17.68 6.11 -9.75
N VAL A 51 -18.91 5.73 -10.10
CA VAL A 51 -19.48 5.97 -11.44
C VAL A 51 -19.57 7.47 -11.76
N GLN A 52 -19.93 8.31 -10.78
CA GLN A 52 -19.97 9.76 -10.96
C GLN A 52 -18.59 10.35 -11.22
N ILE A 53 -17.57 9.93 -10.45
CA ILE A 53 -16.18 10.36 -10.66
C ILE A 53 -15.68 9.87 -12.02
N ARG A 54 -15.92 8.60 -12.38
CA ARG A 54 -15.57 8.02 -13.69
C ARG A 54 -16.19 8.81 -14.83
N SER A 55 -17.47 9.17 -14.74
CA SER A 55 -18.14 9.98 -15.75
C SER A 55 -17.47 11.34 -15.96
N LEU A 56 -17.00 12.01 -14.89
CA LEU A 56 -16.28 13.29 -15.00
C LEU A 56 -14.89 13.10 -15.61
N VAL A 57 -14.16 12.08 -15.16
CA VAL A 57 -12.84 11.72 -15.69
C VAL A 57 -12.94 11.43 -17.19
N GLU A 58 -13.86 10.58 -17.62
CA GLU A 58 -14.05 10.24 -19.04
C GLU A 58 -14.48 11.45 -19.88
N LYS A 59 -15.28 12.36 -19.31
CA LYS A 59 -15.62 13.64 -19.97
C LYS A 59 -14.39 14.52 -20.19
N ILE A 60 -13.45 14.55 -19.24
CA ILE A 60 -12.17 15.26 -19.37
C ILE A 60 -11.27 14.56 -20.39
N ARG A 61 -11.11 13.24 -20.29
CA ARG A 61 -10.25 12.45 -21.18
C ARG A 61 -10.65 12.56 -22.65
N LYS A 62 -11.95 12.46 -22.96
CA LYS A 62 -12.49 12.62 -24.33
C LYS A 62 -12.23 14.01 -24.93
N LYS A 63 -11.93 15.00 -24.09
CA LYS A 63 -11.61 16.38 -24.48
C LYS A 63 -10.09 16.64 -24.60
N GLN A 64 -9.26 15.67 -24.23
CA GLN A 64 -7.80 15.73 -24.26
C GLN A 64 -7.24 14.83 -25.38
N LYS A 65 -5.93 14.94 -25.65
CA LYS A 65 -5.25 14.24 -26.76
C LYS A 65 -4.50 12.98 -26.31
N GLY A 66 -4.99 12.25 -25.30
CA GLY A 66 -4.27 11.11 -24.73
C GLY A 66 -2.94 11.54 -24.11
N LEU A 67 -1.90 10.69 -24.19
CA LEU A 67 -0.55 11.03 -23.73
C LEU A 67 0.00 12.25 -24.48
N SER A 68 0.54 13.21 -23.74
CA SER A 68 1.09 14.45 -24.30
C SER A 68 2.34 14.21 -25.14
N VAL A 69 3.14 13.20 -24.77
CA VAL A 69 4.35 12.78 -25.50
C VAL A 69 4.20 11.31 -25.88
N THR A 70 4.28 11.05 -27.17
CA THR A 70 4.33 9.72 -27.78
C THR A 70 5.61 9.61 -28.61
N PHE A 71 6.08 8.39 -28.82
CA PHE A 71 7.30 8.11 -29.57
C PHE A 71 6.93 7.41 -30.88
N ASP A 72 7.65 7.72 -31.96
CA ASP A 72 7.32 7.22 -33.31
C ASP A 72 7.57 5.72 -33.48
N GLY A 73 8.54 5.17 -32.75
CA GLY A 73 8.95 3.75 -32.81
C GLY A 73 8.14 2.84 -31.90
N LYS A 74 8.30 1.54 -32.08
CA LYS A 74 7.78 0.54 -31.15
C LYS A 74 8.65 0.46 -29.90
N ARG A 75 8.09 -0.06 -28.82
CA ARG A 75 8.80 -0.22 -27.55
C ARG A 75 10.12 -0.98 -27.70
N GLU A 76 10.11 -2.06 -28.49
CA GLU A 76 11.29 -2.88 -28.74
C GLU A 76 12.39 -2.21 -29.56
N ASP A 77 12.05 -1.18 -30.34
CA ASP A 77 13.03 -0.43 -31.13
C ASP A 77 14.00 0.36 -30.22
N TYR A 78 13.60 0.65 -28.98
CA TYR A 78 14.36 1.44 -28.01
C TYR A 78 15.21 0.60 -27.03
N PHE A 79 15.05 -0.74 -27.00
CA PHE A 79 15.86 -1.58 -26.10
C PHE A 79 17.37 -1.53 -26.38
N PRO A 80 17.85 -1.47 -27.65
CA PRO A 80 19.28 -1.31 -27.92
C PRO A 80 19.86 -0.04 -27.29
N ASP A 81 19.12 1.07 -27.31
CA ASP A 81 19.56 2.34 -26.71
C ASP A 81 19.56 2.27 -25.19
N LEU A 82 18.58 1.59 -24.57
CA LEU A 82 18.59 1.29 -23.14
C LEU A 82 19.83 0.50 -22.74
N MET A 83 20.15 -0.58 -23.48
CA MET A 83 21.31 -1.43 -23.20
C MET A 83 22.62 -0.66 -23.35
N LYS A 84 22.75 0.14 -24.42
CA LYS A 84 23.92 0.98 -24.64
C LYS A 84 24.09 2.01 -23.50
N TRP A 85 23.04 2.75 -23.16
CA TRP A 85 23.06 3.74 -22.09
C TRP A 85 23.36 3.12 -20.72
N ALA A 86 22.78 1.96 -20.42
CA ALA A 86 23.04 1.25 -19.17
C ALA A 86 24.51 0.77 -19.09
N SER A 87 25.05 0.25 -20.20
CA SER A 87 26.44 -0.18 -20.32
C SER A 87 27.43 0.98 -20.13
N GLU A 88 27.19 2.13 -20.78
CA GLU A 88 28.01 3.34 -20.67
C GLU A 88 28.07 3.90 -19.25
N ASN A 89 27.10 3.54 -18.39
CA ASN A 89 27.03 3.96 -17.00
C ASN A 89 27.32 2.82 -16.01
N GLY A 90 27.86 1.68 -16.46
CA GLY A 90 28.40 0.63 -15.61
C GLY A 90 27.42 -0.43 -15.13
N ALA A 91 26.22 -0.54 -15.73
CA ALA A 91 25.31 -1.65 -15.48
C ALA A 91 25.74 -2.93 -16.21
N SER A 92 25.34 -4.08 -15.68
CA SER A 92 25.41 -5.36 -16.38
C SER A 92 24.48 -5.37 -17.58
N VAL A 93 24.96 -5.73 -18.76
CA VAL A 93 24.14 -5.79 -20.00
C VAL A 93 24.36 -7.07 -20.80
N GLU A 94 25.09 -8.03 -20.23
CA GLU A 94 25.41 -9.31 -20.86
C GLU A 94 24.69 -10.46 -20.17
N GLY A 95 24.47 -11.56 -20.89
CA GLY A 95 23.85 -12.77 -20.36
C GLY A 95 22.32 -12.79 -20.39
N PHE A 96 21.67 -11.73 -20.88
CA PHE A 96 20.23 -11.67 -21.08
C PHE A 96 19.83 -10.79 -22.27
N GLU A 97 18.58 -10.95 -22.72
CA GLU A 97 17.95 -10.15 -23.79
C GLU A 97 16.48 -9.86 -23.44
N MET A 98 15.89 -8.81 -24.03
CA MET A 98 14.49 -8.45 -23.84
C MET A 98 13.59 -9.22 -24.81
N VAL A 99 12.58 -9.91 -24.29
CA VAL A 99 11.64 -10.71 -25.09
C VAL A 99 10.21 -10.39 -24.68
N ASN A 100 9.30 -10.31 -25.65
CA ASN A 100 7.87 -10.21 -25.38
C ASN A 100 7.27 -11.60 -25.15
N PHE A 101 7.02 -11.95 -23.89
CA PHE A 101 6.35 -13.17 -23.49
C PHE A 101 4.83 -13.00 -23.56
N LYS A 102 4.13 -14.07 -23.93
CA LYS A 102 2.68 -14.01 -24.18
C LYS A 102 1.87 -13.71 -22.92
N GLU A 103 2.31 -14.19 -21.76
CA GLU A 103 1.54 -14.11 -20.51
C GLU A 103 1.87 -12.85 -19.71
N GLU A 104 3.16 -12.50 -19.59
CA GLU A 104 3.64 -11.41 -18.74
C GLU A 104 4.06 -10.15 -19.52
N GLY A 105 4.03 -10.20 -20.85
CA GLY A 105 4.55 -9.14 -21.71
C GLY A 105 6.08 -9.15 -21.77
N PHE A 106 6.69 -7.98 -21.91
CA PHE A 106 8.16 -7.89 -22.00
C PHE A 106 8.84 -8.32 -20.70
N GLY A 107 9.82 -9.21 -20.82
CA GLY A 107 10.66 -9.70 -19.73
C GLY A 107 12.11 -9.91 -20.17
N LEU A 108 12.98 -10.33 -19.23
CA LEU A 108 14.35 -10.75 -19.54
C LEU A 108 14.42 -12.25 -19.83
N ARG A 109 15.15 -12.65 -20.87
CA ARG A 109 15.48 -14.05 -21.20
C ARG A 109 16.98 -14.27 -21.07
N ALA A 110 17.39 -15.36 -20.45
CA ALA A 110 18.80 -15.72 -20.33
C ALA A 110 19.39 -16.10 -21.70
N THR A 111 20.59 -15.61 -22.03
CA THR A 111 21.32 -15.97 -23.27
C THR A 111 22.46 -16.95 -23.02
N ARG A 112 22.70 -17.27 -21.75
CA ARG A 112 23.61 -18.30 -21.25
C ARG A 112 22.97 -18.95 -20.02
N ASP A 113 23.56 -20.04 -19.55
CA ASP A 113 23.17 -20.59 -18.25
C ASP A 113 23.61 -19.63 -17.14
N ILE A 114 22.69 -19.36 -16.21
CA ILE A 114 22.86 -18.53 -15.01
C ILE A 114 22.55 -19.41 -13.81
N LYS A 115 23.49 -19.53 -12.87
CA LYS A 115 23.32 -20.39 -11.69
C LYS A 115 22.58 -19.67 -10.58
N ALA A 116 21.81 -20.40 -9.77
CA ALA A 116 21.25 -19.88 -8.53
C ALA A 116 22.34 -19.18 -7.70
N GLU A 117 22.00 -18.04 -7.10
CA GLU A 117 22.90 -17.19 -6.33
C GLU A 117 24.01 -16.48 -7.14
N GLU A 118 24.08 -16.66 -8.45
CA GLU A 118 24.99 -15.89 -9.31
C GLU A 118 24.56 -14.43 -9.41
N LEU A 119 25.47 -13.49 -9.10
CA LEU A 119 25.28 -12.07 -9.37
C LEU A 119 25.34 -11.83 -10.88
N PHE A 120 24.18 -11.77 -11.52
CA PHE A 120 24.06 -11.62 -12.97
C PHE A 120 23.62 -10.22 -13.39
N LEU A 121 22.99 -9.45 -12.49
CA LEU A 121 22.45 -8.12 -12.79
C LEU A 121 22.81 -7.10 -11.70
N TRP A 122 23.41 -5.98 -12.09
CA TRP A 122 23.61 -4.81 -11.23
C TRP A 122 23.33 -3.49 -11.95
N VAL A 123 22.82 -2.50 -11.22
CA VAL A 123 22.41 -1.18 -11.74
C VAL A 123 22.94 -0.07 -10.82
N PRO A 124 23.95 0.71 -11.25
CA PRO A 124 24.48 1.83 -10.47
C PRO A 124 23.44 2.92 -10.18
N ARG A 125 23.54 3.58 -9.02
CA ARG A 125 22.59 4.63 -8.57
C ARG A 125 22.33 5.70 -9.61
N LYS A 126 23.36 6.10 -10.36
CA LYS A 126 23.27 7.13 -11.40
C LYS A 126 22.16 6.88 -12.42
N LEU A 127 21.85 5.61 -12.71
CA LEU A 127 20.82 5.23 -13.66
C LEU A 127 19.40 5.33 -13.08
N LEU A 128 19.24 5.31 -11.75
CA LEU A 128 17.95 5.31 -11.10
C LEU A 128 17.28 6.69 -11.20
N MET A 129 15.94 6.69 -11.25
CA MET A 129 15.15 7.89 -11.01
C MET A 129 14.66 7.86 -9.56
N THR A 130 15.09 8.79 -8.73
CA THR A 130 14.79 8.82 -7.29
C THR A 130 14.06 10.10 -6.89
N VAL A 131 13.58 10.16 -5.64
CA VAL A 131 13.04 11.41 -5.08
C VAL A 131 14.14 12.50 -5.01
N GLU A 132 15.41 12.11 -4.83
CA GLU A 132 16.56 13.01 -4.84
C GLU A 132 16.83 13.58 -6.23
N SER A 133 16.83 12.75 -7.29
CA SER A 133 16.99 13.24 -8.66
C SER A 133 15.81 14.15 -9.06
N ALA A 134 14.60 13.84 -8.60
CA ALA A 134 13.42 14.69 -8.78
C ALA A 134 13.61 16.10 -8.17
N LYS A 135 14.12 16.17 -6.93
CA LYS A 135 14.43 17.45 -6.24
C LYS A 135 15.46 18.29 -6.98
N ASN A 136 16.42 17.63 -7.64
CA ASN A 136 17.51 18.28 -8.38
C ASN A 136 17.16 18.56 -9.85
N SER A 137 15.97 18.16 -10.31
CA SER A 137 15.49 18.35 -11.68
C SER A 137 14.74 19.69 -11.86
N VAL A 138 14.16 19.90 -13.05
CA VAL A 138 13.25 21.02 -13.34
C VAL A 138 12.03 21.06 -12.40
N LEU A 139 11.68 19.94 -11.75
CA LEU A 139 10.60 19.83 -10.76
C LEU A 139 10.98 20.46 -9.40
N GLY A 140 12.27 20.59 -9.09
CA GLY A 140 12.78 21.04 -7.79
C GLY A 140 12.13 22.32 -7.21
N PRO A 141 11.99 23.39 -8.01
CA PRO A 141 11.32 24.62 -7.56
C PRO A 141 9.88 24.38 -7.10
N LEU A 142 9.09 23.60 -7.85
CA LEU A 142 7.71 23.28 -7.45
C LEU A 142 7.69 22.33 -6.23
N TYR A 143 8.57 21.33 -6.20
CA TYR A 143 8.72 20.41 -5.06
C TYR A 143 8.93 21.17 -3.75
N SER A 144 9.77 22.22 -3.75
CA SER A 144 10.05 23.02 -2.55
C SER A 144 8.84 23.77 -1.97
N GLN A 145 7.77 23.96 -2.76
CA GLN A 145 6.59 24.73 -2.37
C GLN A 145 5.35 23.86 -2.14
N ASP A 146 5.26 22.72 -2.82
CA ASP A 146 4.09 21.85 -2.78
C ASP A 146 4.19 20.80 -1.66
N ARG A 147 3.24 20.84 -0.72
CA ARG A 147 3.22 19.92 0.44
C ARG A 147 2.96 18.48 0.06
N ILE A 148 2.21 18.23 -1.02
CA ILE A 148 1.89 16.86 -1.46
C ILE A 148 3.15 16.22 -2.03
N LEU A 149 3.91 16.95 -2.87
CA LEU A 149 5.19 16.46 -3.40
C LEU A 149 6.20 16.15 -2.27
N GLN A 150 6.26 16.99 -1.24
CA GLN A 150 7.16 16.78 -0.10
C GLN A 150 6.79 15.57 0.75
N ALA A 151 5.49 15.35 0.97
CA ALA A 151 5.00 14.25 1.81
C ALA A 151 4.92 12.91 1.07
N MET A 152 4.76 12.92 -0.25
CA MET A 152 4.43 11.73 -1.05
C MET A 152 5.48 11.50 -2.14
N GLY A 153 6.55 10.77 -1.79
CA GLY A 153 7.66 10.46 -2.71
C GLY A 153 7.24 9.72 -3.98
N ASN A 154 6.21 8.88 -3.91
CA ASN A 154 5.63 8.19 -5.07
C ASN A 154 4.98 9.17 -6.07
N ILE A 155 4.30 10.21 -5.59
CA ILE A 155 3.75 11.25 -6.46
C ILE A 155 4.88 12.09 -7.05
N THR A 156 5.91 12.41 -6.25
CA THR A 156 7.10 13.11 -6.74
C THR A 156 7.81 12.34 -7.86
N LEU A 157 7.97 11.02 -7.73
CA LEU A 157 8.48 10.19 -8.82
C LEU A 157 7.61 10.23 -10.07
N ALA A 158 6.28 10.24 -9.94
CA ALA A 158 5.38 10.30 -11.08
C ALA A 158 5.54 11.62 -11.85
N PHE A 159 5.66 12.76 -11.14
CA PHE A 159 5.92 14.05 -11.79
C PHE A 159 7.34 14.16 -12.34
N HIS A 160 8.34 13.57 -11.67
CA HIS A 160 9.69 13.50 -12.21
C HIS A 160 9.69 12.74 -13.54
N LEU A 161 9.06 11.57 -13.58
CA LEU A 161 8.93 10.77 -14.79
C LEU A 161 8.25 11.53 -15.93
N LEU A 162 7.19 12.30 -15.65
CA LEU A 162 6.54 13.13 -16.66
C LEU A 162 7.40 14.29 -17.15
N CYS A 163 8.09 14.99 -16.26
CA CYS A 163 8.99 16.08 -16.63
C CYS A 163 10.11 15.57 -17.56
N GLU A 164 10.76 14.48 -17.16
CA GLU A 164 11.85 13.87 -17.93
C GLU A 164 11.35 13.28 -19.26
N ARG A 165 10.16 12.68 -19.28
CA ARG A 165 9.53 12.18 -20.52
C ARG A 165 9.34 13.30 -21.53
N ALA A 166 8.97 14.48 -21.07
CA ALA A 166 8.70 15.64 -21.90
C ALA A 166 9.95 16.44 -22.31
N ASP A 167 11.11 16.15 -21.73
CA ASP A 167 12.40 16.72 -22.15
C ASP A 167 13.12 15.78 -23.13
N PRO A 168 13.21 16.12 -24.43
CA PRO A 168 13.89 15.30 -25.43
C PRO A 168 15.37 15.04 -25.15
N ASN A 169 16.01 15.85 -24.30
CA ASN A 169 17.42 15.71 -23.93
C ASN A 169 17.61 15.10 -22.54
N SER A 170 16.55 14.58 -21.91
CA SER A 170 16.65 13.96 -20.59
C SER A 170 17.64 12.80 -20.60
N PHE A 171 18.46 12.73 -19.56
CA PHE A 171 19.40 11.63 -19.33
C PHE A 171 18.70 10.26 -19.29
N TRP A 172 17.42 10.22 -18.85
CA TRP A 172 16.65 8.99 -18.71
C TRP A 172 15.78 8.66 -19.93
N GLN A 173 15.89 9.39 -21.06
CA GLN A 173 15.13 9.07 -22.28
C GLN A 173 15.24 7.58 -22.70
N PRO A 174 16.44 6.94 -22.70
CA PRO A 174 16.55 5.51 -23.06
C PRO A 174 15.72 4.59 -22.17
N TYR A 175 15.57 4.91 -20.88
CA TYR A 175 14.68 4.18 -19.98
C TYR A 175 13.20 4.50 -20.26
N ILE A 176 12.84 5.78 -20.34
CA ILE A 176 11.45 6.22 -20.48
C ILE A 176 10.80 5.74 -21.79
N GLN A 177 11.57 5.69 -22.88
CA GLN A 177 11.11 5.19 -24.18
C GLN A 177 10.82 3.69 -24.16
N THR A 178 11.45 2.95 -23.25
CA THR A 178 11.22 1.50 -23.06
C THR A 178 10.16 1.16 -22.03
N LEU A 179 9.50 2.14 -21.42
CA LEU A 179 8.37 1.86 -20.52
C LEU A 179 7.11 1.43 -21.29
N PRO A 180 6.22 0.62 -20.69
CA PRO A 180 4.90 0.37 -21.24
C PRO A 180 4.13 1.68 -21.49
N SER A 181 3.37 1.75 -22.58
CA SER A 181 2.48 2.90 -22.82
C SER A 181 1.11 2.76 -22.14
N GLU A 182 0.75 1.54 -21.74
CA GLU A 182 -0.47 1.21 -20.99
C GLU A 182 -0.16 0.16 -19.92
N TYR A 183 -1.04 0.05 -18.94
CA TYR A 183 -0.95 -0.89 -17.82
C TYR A 183 -2.32 -1.55 -17.58
N ASP A 184 -2.33 -2.61 -16.78
CA ASP A 184 -3.54 -3.30 -16.35
C ASP A 184 -3.86 -3.06 -14.87
N THR A 185 -3.49 -1.89 -14.34
CA THR A 185 -4.00 -1.44 -13.03
C THR A 185 -5.50 -1.10 -13.14
N PRO A 186 -6.28 -1.14 -12.03
CA PRO A 186 -7.71 -0.82 -12.05
C PRO A 186 -8.07 0.57 -12.59
N LEU A 187 -7.10 1.49 -12.71
CA LEU A 187 -7.26 2.78 -13.39
C LEU A 187 -7.56 2.63 -14.91
N TYR A 188 -7.25 1.48 -15.51
CA TYR A 188 -7.48 1.16 -16.92
C TYR A 188 -8.68 0.23 -17.13
N PHE A 189 -9.29 -0.27 -16.06
CA PHE A 189 -10.43 -1.16 -16.17
C PHE A 189 -11.65 -0.42 -16.71
N GLU A 190 -12.45 -1.13 -17.50
CA GLU A 190 -13.78 -0.67 -17.87
C GLU A 190 -14.75 -0.74 -16.69
N GLU A 191 -15.85 0.02 -16.77
CA GLU A 191 -16.82 0.07 -15.66
C GLU A 191 -17.35 -1.34 -15.33
N ASP A 192 -17.65 -2.14 -16.35
CA ASP A 192 -18.16 -3.49 -16.15
C ASP A 192 -17.10 -4.47 -15.64
N GLU A 193 -15.82 -4.26 -15.95
CA GLU A 193 -14.71 -5.05 -15.39
C GLU A 193 -14.54 -4.76 -13.89
N VAL A 194 -14.72 -3.51 -13.46
CA VAL A 194 -14.74 -3.17 -12.01
C VAL A 194 -16.04 -3.65 -11.35
N ARG A 195 -17.16 -3.70 -12.08
CA ARG A 195 -18.45 -4.19 -11.58
C ARG A 195 -18.35 -5.64 -11.12
N ASP A 196 -17.51 -6.45 -11.76
CA ASP A 196 -17.27 -7.83 -11.35
C ASP A 196 -16.69 -7.95 -9.92
N LEU A 197 -16.07 -6.90 -9.38
CA LEU A 197 -15.56 -6.85 -8.01
C LEU A 197 -16.62 -6.42 -6.98
N GLN A 198 -17.89 -6.20 -7.37
CA GLN A 198 -18.90 -5.80 -6.40
C GLN A 198 -19.06 -6.82 -5.26
N SER A 199 -19.16 -6.32 -4.03
CA SER A 199 -19.21 -7.11 -2.79
C SER A 199 -17.93 -7.87 -2.41
N THR A 200 -16.80 -7.54 -3.04
CA THR A 200 -15.45 -8.01 -2.61
C THR A 200 -14.82 -7.06 -1.60
N GLN A 201 -13.73 -7.48 -0.97
CA GLN A 201 -12.94 -6.60 -0.11
C GLN A 201 -12.06 -5.64 -0.93
N ALA A 202 -11.51 -6.12 -2.04
CA ALA A 202 -10.60 -5.36 -2.91
C ALA A 202 -11.25 -4.13 -3.58
N ILE A 203 -12.57 -4.14 -3.82
CA ILE A 203 -13.23 -3.05 -4.54
C ILE A 203 -13.12 -1.70 -3.83
N HIS A 204 -13.07 -1.68 -2.49
CA HIS A 204 -12.89 -0.44 -1.72
C HIS A 204 -11.53 0.22 -2.03
N ASP A 205 -10.49 -0.59 -2.18
CA ASP A 205 -9.15 -0.11 -2.54
C ASP A 205 -9.12 0.38 -4.00
N VAL A 206 -9.86 -0.26 -4.90
CA VAL A 206 -10.06 0.20 -6.30
C VAL A 206 -10.74 1.57 -6.33
N PHE A 207 -11.83 1.75 -5.58
CA PHE A 207 -12.52 3.04 -5.48
C PHE A 207 -11.62 4.12 -4.91
N SER A 208 -10.87 3.81 -3.84
CA SER A 208 -9.91 4.71 -3.22
C SER A 208 -8.82 5.11 -4.21
N GLN A 209 -8.22 4.16 -4.92
CA GLN A 209 -7.21 4.43 -5.95
C GLN A 209 -7.75 5.38 -7.02
N TYR A 210 -8.92 5.08 -7.60
CA TYR A 210 -9.51 5.90 -8.66
C TYR A 210 -9.84 7.32 -8.18
N LYS A 211 -10.46 7.46 -6.99
CA LYS A 211 -10.78 8.76 -6.38
C LYS A 211 -9.52 9.55 -6.05
N ASN A 212 -8.47 8.90 -5.52
CA ASN A 212 -7.21 9.55 -5.17
C ASN A 212 -6.48 10.05 -6.43
N THR A 213 -6.35 9.22 -7.47
CA THR A 213 -5.72 9.60 -8.73
C THR A 213 -6.48 10.75 -9.40
N ALA A 214 -7.81 10.70 -9.44
CA ALA A 214 -8.63 11.78 -9.98
C ALA A 214 -8.48 13.10 -9.19
N ARG A 215 -8.46 13.02 -7.85
CA ARG A 215 -8.23 14.18 -6.97
C ARG A 215 -6.86 14.80 -7.21
N GLN A 216 -5.82 13.98 -7.23
CA GLN A 216 -4.44 14.43 -7.41
C GLN A 216 -4.24 15.03 -8.80
N TYR A 217 -4.76 14.40 -9.86
CA TYR A 217 -4.75 14.97 -11.20
C TYR A 217 -5.36 16.37 -11.22
N ALA A 218 -6.58 16.52 -10.69
CA ALA A 218 -7.30 17.79 -10.69
C ALA A 218 -6.58 18.86 -9.85
N TYR A 219 -6.03 18.47 -8.69
CA TYR A 219 -5.21 19.32 -7.84
C TYR A 219 -3.98 19.84 -8.59
N PHE A 220 -3.16 18.94 -9.13
CA PHE A 220 -1.92 19.31 -9.80
C PHE A 220 -2.16 20.02 -11.13
N TYR A 221 -3.25 19.72 -11.83
CA TYR A 221 -3.64 20.50 -13.01
C TYR A 221 -3.83 21.96 -12.64
N LYS A 222 -4.56 22.24 -11.55
CA LYS A 222 -4.72 23.62 -11.05
C LYS A 222 -3.38 24.22 -10.62
N VAL A 223 -2.59 23.50 -9.81
CA VAL A 223 -1.28 23.98 -9.33
C VAL A 223 -0.35 24.33 -10.49
N ILE A 224 -0.20 23.46 -11.48
CA ILE A 224 0.66 23.68 -12.64
C ILE A 224 0.20 24.91 -13.42
N GLN A 225 -1.11 25.11 -13.58
CA GLN A 225 -1.66 26.25 -14.30
C GLN A 225 -1.50 27.58 -13.53
N THR A 226 -1.54 27.59 -12.19
CA THR A 226 -1.55 28.83 -11.40
C THR A 226 -0.23 29.18 -10.70
N HIS A 227 0.61 28.20 -10.35
CA HIS A 227 1.79 28.43 -9.51
C HIS A 227 2.99 28.92 -10.34
N PRO A 228 3.67 30.02 -9.97
CA PRO A 228 4.82 30.54 -10.72
C PRO A 228 5.99 29.55 -10.86
N HIS A 229 6.25 28.71 -9.86
CA HIS A 229 7.33 27.72 -9.91
C HIS A 229 7.06 26.57 -10.89
N ALA A 230 5.84 26.44 -11.41
CA ALA A 230 5.49 25.48 -12.44
C ALA A 230 5.68 26.03 -13.88
N ASN A 231 5.98 27.32 -14.05
CA ASN A 231 6.02 27.96 -15.38
C ASN A 231 7.11 27.42 -16.31
N LYS A 232 8.18 26.83 -15.75
CA LYS A 232 9.27 26.20 -16.52
C LYS A 232 9.06 24.71 -16.78
N LEU A 233 8.00 24.11 -16.22
CA LEU A 233 7.73 22.70 -16.40
C LEU A 233 7.17 22.46 -17.81
N PRO A 234 7.62 21.41 -18.51
CA PRO A 234 6.99 21.00 -19.78
C PRO A 234 5.49 20.74 -19.64
N LEU A 235 5.05 20.33 -18.44
CA LEU A 235 3.65 20.06 -18.10
C LEU A 235 2.76 21.33 -18.13
N LYS A 236 3.35 22.53 -18.16
CA LYS A 236 2.60 23.78 -18.28
C LYS A 236 1.83 23.84 -19.60
N ASP A 237 2.46 23.36 -20.67
CA ASP A 237 1.92 23.39 -22.03
C ASP A 237 0.93 22.23 -22.26
N ALA A 238 1.24 21.05 -21.74
CA ALA A 238 0.40 19.87 -21.87
C ALA A 238 0.49 18.96 -20.63
N PHE A 239 -0.63 18.84 -19.90
CA PHE A 239 -0.80 17.89 -18.80
C PHE A 239 -2.22 17.31 -18.82
N THR A 240 -2.34 16.07 -19.28
CA THR A 240 -3.61 15.36 -19.42
C THR A 240 -3.84 14.39 -18.27
N TYR A 241 -5.09 13.92 -18.14
CA TYR A 241 -5.37 12.83 -17.21
C TYR A 241 -4.63 11.54 -17.61
N GLU A 242 -4.42 11.33 -18.92
CA GLU A 242 -3.70 10.15 -19.42
C GLU A 242 -2.25 10.15 -18.99
N ASP A 243 -1.59 11.31 -19.06
CA ASP A 243 -0.22 11.48 -18.56
C ASP A 243 -0.13 11.11 -17.08
N TYR A 244 -1.04 11.65 -16.27
CA TYR A 244 -1.03 11.38 -14.84
C TYR A 244 -1.32 9.93 -14.51
N ARG A 245 -2.34 9.34 -15.15
CA ARG A 245 -2.70 7.92 -15.01
C ARG A 245 -1.53 7.01 -15.39
N TRP A 246 -0.87 7.28 -16.51
CA TRP A 246 0.31 6.56 -16.96
C TRP A 246 1.46 6.68 -15.97
N ALA A 247 1.76 7.89 -15.48
CA ALA A 247 2.87 8.12 -14.59
C ALA A 247 2.69 7.44 -13.22
N VAL A 248 1.51 7.56 -12.59
CA VAL A 248 1.26 6.88 -11.31
C VAL A 248 1.22 5.36 -11.47
N SER A 249 0.77 4.86 -12.62
CA SER A 249 0.78 3.41 -12.92
C SER A 249 2.20 2.90 -13.13
N SER A 250 3.03 3.65 -13.85
CA SER A 250 4.46 3.38 -14.01
C SER A 250 5.16 3.28 -12.66
N VAL A 251 4.90 4.24 -11.77
CA VAL A 251 5.49 4.26 -10.43
C VAL A 251 4.96 3.13 -9.58
N MET A 252 3.65 2.94 -9.43
CA MET A 252 3.14 1.92 -8.50
C MET A 252 3.53 0.49 -8.89
N THR A 253 3.66 0.22 -10.20
CA THR A 253 4.01 -1.10 -10.71
C THR A 253 5.52 -1.40 -10.69
N ARG A 254 6.39 -0.37 -10.58
CA ARG A 254 7.86 -0.52 -10.74
C ARG A 254 8.72 0.17 -9.67
N GLN A 255 8.13 0.92 -8.73
CA GLN A 255 8.90 1.60 -7.69
C GLN A 255 9.46 0.64 -6.64
N ASN A 256 10.63 0.99 -6.12
CA ASN A 256 11.36 0.25 -5.09
C ASN A 256 11.79 1.19 -3.98
N GLN A 257 11.96 0.63 -2.79
CA GLN A 257 12.60 1.32 -1.68
C GLN A 257 14.08 0.96 -1.66
N ILE A 258 14.92 1.99 -1.66
CA ILE A 258 16.38 1.84 -1.57
C ILE A 258 16.92 2.78 -0.47
N PRO A 259 18.08 2.47 0.13
CA PRO A 259 18.72 3.42 1.02
C PRO A 259 19.12 4.70 0.28
N THR A 260 19.19 5.83 0.99
CA THR A 260 19.85 7.05 0.52
C THR A 260 21.36 6.83 0.40
N GLU A 261 22.08 7.71 -0.32
CA GLU A 261 23.54 7.60 -0.53
C GLU A 261 24.34 7.49 0.78
N ASP A 262 23.85 8.15 1.84
CA ASP A 262 24.44 8.11 3.19
C ASP A 262 23.99 6.89 4.04
N GLY A 263 23.12 6.04 3.50
CA GLY A 263 22.54 4.89 4.20
C GLY A 263 21.60 5.23 5.37
N SER A 264 21.33 6.51 5.64
CA SER A 264 20.62 6.94 6.86
C SER A 264 19.10 6.83 6.76
N ARG A 265 18.57 6.87 5.53
CA ARG A 265 17.12 6.91 5.24
C ARG A 265 16.82 6.01 4.06
N VAL A 266 15.52 5.82 3.81
CA VAL A 266 15.01 5.13 2.63
C VAL A 266 14.37 6.14 1.68
N THR A 267 14.60 5.98 0.40
CA THR A 267 13.98 6.76 -0.69
C THR A 267 13.30 5.82 -1.68
N LEU A 268 12.38 6.38 -2.48
CA LEU A 268 11.75 5.64 -3.58
C LEU A 268 12.53 5.83 -4.86
N ALA A 269 12.66 4.75 -5.64
CA ALA A 269 13.38 4.76 -6.90
C ALA A 269 12.69 3.90 -7.98
N LEU A 270 12.84 4.30 -9.24
CA LEU A 270 12.70 3.45 -10.40
C LEU A 270 14.08 2.92 -10.80
N ILE A 271 14.19 1.63 -11.06
CA ILE A 271 15.46 0.95 -11.33
C ILE A 271 15.43 0.40 -12.77
N PRO A 272 15.94 1.17 -13.76
CA PRO A 272 15.97 0.73 -15.14
C PRO A 272 16.69 -0.61 -15.30
N LEU A 273 16.35 -1.33 -16.37
CA LEU A 273 16.89 -2.66 -16.70
C LEU A 273 16.40 -3.76 -15.76
N TRP A 274 16.70 -3.67 -14.47
CA TRP A 274 16.28 -4.66 -13.47
C TRP A 274 14.75 -4.79 -13.38
N ASP A 275 14.02 -3.68 -13.49
CA ASP A 275 12.55 -3.69 -13.41
C ASP A 275 11.85 -4.37 -14.62
N MET A 276 12.62 -4.86 -15.60
CA MET A 276 12.13 -5.70 -16.70
C MET A 276 11.99 -7.17 -16.29
N CYS A 277 12.52 -7.60 -15.16
CA CYS A 277 12.30 -8.96 -14.65
C CYS A 277 10.84 -9.13 -14.20
N ASN A 278 10.18 -10.20 -14.64
CA ASN A 278 8.82 -10.53 -14.22
C ASN A 278 8.77 -11.28 -12.88
N HIS A 279 7.57 -11.41 -12.32
CA HIS A 279 7.33 -12.06 -11.03
C HIS A 279 7.27 -13.59 -11.12
N THR A 280 7.90 -14.29 -10.17
CA THR A 280 7.58 -15.69 -9.82
C THR A 280 7.70 -15.90 -8.30
N SER A 281 7.18 -17.01 -7.78
CA SER A 281 7.32 -17.38 -6.37
C SER A 281 8.78 -17.64 -5.98
N GLY A 282 9.18 -17.19 -4.79
CA GLY A 282 10.54 -17.37 -4.30
C GLY A 282 10.85 -16.52 -3.07
N LEU A 283 12.11 -16.12 -2.94
CA LEU A 283 12.60 -15.19 -1.92
C LEU A 283 13.20 -13.95 -2.59
N ILE A 284 13.27 -12.85 -1.84
CA ILE A 284 13.89 -11.62 -2.36
C ILE A 284 15.38 -11.86 -2.52
N THR A 285 15.87 -11.80 -3.76
CA THR A 285 17.29 -11.97 -4.12
C THR A 285 17.91 -10.69 -4.70
N THR A 286 17.25 -9.55 -4.50
CA THR A 286 17.75 -8.24 -4.88
C THR A 286 18.04 -7.44 -3.62
N GLY A 287 19.24 -6.87 -3.55
CA GLY A 287 19.70 -6.00 -2.48
C GLY A 287 20.27 -4.70 -3.02
N TYR A 288 20.54 -3.77 -2.11
CA TYR A 288 21.28 -2.55 -2.43
C TYR A 288 22.67 -2.62 -1.81
N ASN A 289 23.71 -2.55 -2.64
CA ASN A 289 25.09 -2.50 -2.19
C ASN A 289 25.47 -1.02 -2.00
N LEU A 290 25.64 -0.60 -0.75
CA LEU A 290 26.05 0.77 -0.39
C LEU A 290 27.52 1.05 -0.68
N GLU A 291 28.39 0.04 -0.68
CA GLU A 291 29.82 0.22 -0.94
C GLU A 291 30.09 0.54 -2.41
N ASP A 292 29.41 -0.16 -3.31
CA ASP A 292 29.49 0.04 -4.77
C ASP A 292 28.40 1.01 -5.31
N ASP A 293 27.56 1.55 -4.43
CA ASP A 293 26.41 2.43 -4.72
C ASP A 293 25.52 1.95 -5.90
N ARG A 294 25.07 0.70 -5.82
CA ARG A 294 24.30 0.03 -6.89
C ARG A 294 23.29 -0.98 -6.37
N CYS A 295 22.24 -1.21 -7.16
CA CYS A 295 21.36 -2.36 -6.98
C CYS A 295 22.06 -3.62 -7.48
N GLU A 296 21.92 -4.73 -6.76
CA GLU A 296 22.48 -6.04 -7.12
C GLU A 296 21.40 -7.11 -7.03
N CYS A 297 21.27 -7.93 -8.06
CA CYS A 297 20.35 -9.05 -8.12
C CYS A 297 21.12 -10.34 -8.39
N VAL A 298 21.00 -11.27 -7.44
CA VAL A 298 21.45 -12.64 -7.65
C VAL A 298 20.30 -13.48 -8.20
N ALA A 299 20.62 -14.49 -9.00
CA ALA A 299 19.61 -15.36 -9.60
C ALA A 299 18.83 -16.13 -8.52
N LEU A 300 17.50 -16.04 -8.58
CA LEU A 300 16.60 -16.73 -7.65
C LEU A 300 16.72 -18.26 -7.73
N GLN A 301 17.03 -18.77 -8.91
CA GLN A 301 17.17 -20.18 -9.24
C GLN A 301 18.07 -20.33 -10.46
N ASP A 302 18.41 -21.56 -10.83
CA ASP A 302 19.08 -21.82 -12.11
C ASP A 302 18.17 -21.39 -13.27
N PHE A 303 18.72 -20.62 -14.21
CA PHE A 303 18.08 -20.28 -15.49
C PHE A 303 18.97 -20.78 -16.63
N ARG A 304 18.43 -21.62 -17.51
CA ARG A 304 19.14 -22.08 -18.71
C ARG A 304 19.06 -21.04 -19.82
N ALA A 305 20.00 -21.08 -20.75
CA ALA A 305 19.90 -20.29 -21.97
C ALA A 305 18.54 -20.52 -22.67
N GLY A 306 17.83 -19.43 -22.95
CA GLY A 306 16.48 -19.44 -23.53
C GLY A 306 15.33 -19.38 -22.51
N GLU A 307 15.59 -19.50 -21.21
CA GLU A 307 14.56 -19.39 -20.16
C GLU A 307 14.33 -17.93 -19.73
N GLN A 308 13.09 -17.61 -19.35
CA GLN A 308 12.76 -16.31 -18.78
C GLN A 308 13.39 -16.17 -17.39
N ILE A 309 14.04 -15.05 -17.15
CA ILE A 309 14.60 -14.68 -15.86
C ILE A 309 13.50 -14.02 -15.04
N TYR A 310 13.22 -14.59 -13.88
CA TYR A 310 12.22 -14.09 -12.95
C TYR A 310 12.85 -13.66 -11.63
N ILE A 311 12.15 -12.76 -10.92
CA ILE A 311 12.45 -12.37 -9.55
C ILE A 311 11.21 -12.52 -8.67
N PHE A 312 11.40 -12.56 -7.36
CA PHE A 312 10.29 -12.50 -6.41
C PHE A 312 10.06 -11.06 -5.95
N TYR A 313 8.89 -10.50 -6.30
CA TYR A 313 8.53 -9.09 -6.00
C TYR A 313 8.23 -8.82 -4.51
N GLY A 314 8.17 -9.87 -3.69
CA GLY A 314 7.80 -9.79 -2.28
C GLY A 314 6.46 -10.46 -1.96
N THR A 315 6.16 -10.55 -0.67
CA THR A 315 5.04 -11.31 -0.08
C THR A 315 3.69 -10.58 -0.19
N ARG A 316 3.32 -10.18 -1.41
CA ARG A 316 2.07 -9.47 -1.70
C ARG A 316 0.91 -10.44 -1.95
N SER A 317 -0.27 -10.03 -1.56
CA SER A 317 -1.54 -10.68 -1.90
C SER A 317 -1.92 -10.45 -3.36
N ASN A 318 -2.84 -11.25 -3.90
CA ASN A 318 -3.35 -11.01 -5.25
C ASN A 318 -4.15 -9.71 -5.36
N ALA A 319 -4.79 -9.25 -4.28
CA ALA A 319 -5.41 -7.92 -4.25
C ALA A 319 -4.36 -6.82 -4.47
N GLU A 320 -3.22 -6.92 -3.79
CA GLU A 320 -2.11 -5.97 -3.96
C GLU A 320 -1.46 -6.08 -5.35
N PHE A 321 -1.26 -7.29 -5.89
CA PHE A 321 -0.74 -7.47 -7.26
C PHE A 321 -1.69 -6.89 -8.31
N VAL A 322 -3.00 -7.12 -8.22
CA VAL A 322 -3.96 -6.56 -9.17
C VAL A 322 -3.97 -5.03 -9.08
N ILE A 323 -4.09 -4.48 -7.87
CA ILE A 323 -4.30 -3.05 -7.67
C ILE A 323 -3.01 -2.24 -7.92
N HIS A 324 -1.86 -2.73 -7.46
CA HIS A 324 -0.60 -1.98 -7.49
C HIS A 324 0.41 -2.49 -8.51
N SER A 325 0.27 -3.71 -9.03
CA SER A 325 1.18 -4.27 -10.04
C SER A 325 0.51 -4.56 -11.39
N GLY A 326 -0.83 -4.53 -11.45
CA GLY A 326 -1.58 -4.71 -12.69
C GLY A 326 -1.61 -6.14 -13.22
N PHE A 327 -1.44 -7.15 -12.36
CA PHE A 327 -1.59 -8.55 -12.77
C PHE A 327 -2.16 -9.40 -11.63
N PHE A 328 -2.74 -10.56 -11.96
CA PHE A 328 -3.12 -11.59 -10.99
C PHE A 328 -2.12 -12.74 -11.07
N PHE A 329 -1.60 -13.21 -9.93
CA PHE A 329 -0.65 -14.31 -9.89
C PHE A 329 -1.34 -15.61 -9.46
N ASP A 330 -1.41 -16.56 -10.41
CA ASP A 330 -1.92 -17.88 -10.11
C ASP A 330 -1.03 -18.59 -9.07
N ASN A 331 -1.66 -19.37 -8.19
CA ASN A 331 -0.95 -20.15 -7.16
C ASN A 331 -0.08 -19.31 -6.19
N ASN A 332 -0.44 -18.04 -5.95
CA ASN A 332 0.24 -17.20 -4.97
C ASN A 332 0.17 -17.77 -3.53
N SER A 333 1.32 -18.24 -3.02
CA SER A 333 1.46 -18.77 -1.65
C SER A 333 1.28 -17.74 -0.54
N HIS A 334 1.36 -16.45 -0.87
CA HIS A 334 1.23 -15.34 0.07
C HIS A 334 -0.12 -14.63 -0.03
N ASP A 335 -1.08 -15.22 -0.74
CA ASP A 335 -2.41 -14.66 -0.88
C ASP A 335 -3.19 -14.69 0.44
N ARG A 336 -3.94 -13.62 0.67
CA ARG A 336 -4.62 -13.38 1.93
C ARG A 336 -5.82 -12.43 1.78
N VAL A 337 -6.83 -12.62 2.62
CA VAL A 337 -7.97 -11.71 2.76
C VAL A 337 -7.96 -11.02 4.12
N LYS A 338 -8.55 -9.83 4.20
CA LYS A 338 -8.62 -9.05 5.43
C LYS A 338 -9.77 -9.55 6.31
N ILE A 339 -9.55 -9.58 7.62
CA ILE A 339 -10.58 -9.81 8.63
C ILE A 339 -10.44 -8.78 9.75
N LYS A 340 -11.44 -7.91 9.88
CA LYS A 340 -11.47 -6.89 10.93
C LYS A 340 -12.07 -7.47 12.20
N LEU A 341 -11.30 -7.49 13.28
CA LEU A 341 -11.71 -8.00 14.59
C LEU A 341 -11.35 -7.00 15.68
N GLY A 342 -12.15 -6.97 16.75
CA GLY A 342 -11.91 -6.12 17.89
C GLY A 342 -12.69 -6.57 19.12
N VAL A 343 -12.14 -6.30 20.30
CA VAL A 343 -12.84 -6.53 21.57
C VAL A 343 -13.87 -5.42 21.77
N SER A 344 -15.14 -5.79 21.96
CA SER A 344 -16.20 -4.80 22.17
C SER A 344 -16.01 -4.07 23.49
N LYS A 345 -16.19 -2.74 23.51
CA LYS A 345 -16.21 -1.94 24.75
C LYS A 345 -17.35 -2.33 25.71
N SER A 346 -18.38 -3.01 25.20
CA SER A 346 -19.49 -3.53 26.00
C SER A 346 -19.18 -4.89 26.65
N ASP A 347 -18.04 -5.51 26.34
CA ASP A 347 -17.62 -6.77 26.99
C ASP A 347 -17.27 -6.49 28.46
N ARG A 348 -17.86 -7.25 29.39
CA ARG A 348 -17.57 -7.16 30.83
C ARG A 348 -16.08 -7.31 31.13
N LEU A 349 -15.37 -8.09 30.32
CA LEU A 349 -13.95 -8.37 30.46
C LEU A 349 -13.06 -7.48 29.58
N TYR A 350 -13.62 -6.41 28.98
CA TYR A 350 -12.90 -5.53 28.05
C TYR A 350 -11.56 -5.04 28.61
N ALA A 351 -11.56 -4.50 29.84
CA ALA A 351 -10.36 -3.93 30.45
C ALA A 351 -9.23 -4.96 30.61
N MET A 352 -9.57 -6.18 31.04
CA MET A 352 -8.59 -7.26 31.21
C MET A 352 -8.08 -7.76 29.85
N LYS A 353 -8.96 -7.97 28.87
CA LYS A 353 -8.57 -8.36 27.51
C LYS A 353 -7.67 -7.30 26.87
N ALA A 354 -8.01 -6.02 27.02
CA ALA A 354 -7.23 -4.91 26.50
C ALA A 354 -5.82 -4.85 27.10
N GLU A 355 -5.70 -5.08 28.41
CA GLU A 355 -4.40 -5.11 29.10
C GLU A 355 -3.54 -6.31 28.63
N VAL A 356 -4.12 -7.51 28.53
CA VAL A 356 -3.37 -8.69 28.02
C VAL A 356 -2.90 -8.45 26.58
N LEU A 357 -3.77 -7.91 25.73
CA LEU A 357 -3.41 -7.55 24.35
C LEU A 357 -2.30 -6.48 24.31
N ALA A 358 -2.38 -5.46 25.16
CA ALA A 358 -1.36 -4.42 25.24
C ALA A 358 0.01 -4.97 25.65
N ARG A 359 0.06 -5.86 26.65
CA ARG A 359 1.31 -6.55 27.05
C ARG A 359 1.86 -7.47 25.96
N ALA A 360 0.98 -8.04 25.13
CA ALA A 360 1.34 -8.83 23.96
C ALA A 360 1.73 -7.97 22.73
N GLY A 361 1.64 -6.63 22.82
CA GLY A 361 1.88 -5.73 21.69
C GLY A 361 0.83 -5.81 20.58
N ILE A 362 -0.40 -6.23 20.91
CA ILE A 362 -1.51 -6.41 19.96
C ILE A 362 -2.57 -5.32 20.20
N PRO A 363 -3.03 -4.61 19.15
CA PRO A 363 -4.13 -3.65 19.30
C PRO A 363 -5.45 -4.31 19.69
N THR A 364 -6.29 -3.60 20.45
CA THR A 364 -7.63 -4.07 20.86
C THR A 364 -8.62 -4.22 19.70
N SER A 365 -8.34 -3.57 18.57
CA SER A 365 -9.09 -3.65 17.32
C SER A 365 -8.11 -3.47 16.16
N SER A 366 -8.09 -4.42 15.23
CA SER A 366 -7.17 -4.41 14.09
C SER A 366 -7.77 -5.11 12.87
N VAL A 367 -7.10 -4.96 11.73
CA VAL A 367 -7.38 -5.71 10.50
C VAL A 367 -6.30 -6.78 10.37
N PHE A 368 -6.67 -8.04 10.50
CA PHE A 368 -5.78 -9.18 10.37
C PHE A 368 -5.89 -9.81 8.96
N GLY A 369 -4.98 -10.72 8.63
CA GLY A 369 -5.01 -11.50 7.40
C GLY A 369 -5.36 -12.97 7.63
N LEU A 370 -6.30 -13.50 6.84
CA LEU A 370 -6.48 -14.95 6.66
C LEU A 370 -5.71 -15.38 5.43
N HIS A 371 -4.85 -16.38 5.57
CA HIS A 371 -3.92 -16.81 4.53
C HIS A 371 -4.44 -18.07 3.83
N LEU A 372 -4.02 -18.25 2.58
CA LEU A 372 -4.30 -19.48 1.83
C LEU A 372 -3.51 -20.69 2.39
N THR A 373 -2.48 -20.49 3.21
CA THR A 373 -1.64 -21.55 3.80
C THR A 373 -2.29 -22.22 5.00
N GLU A 374 -1.71 -23.35 5.46
CA GLU A 374 -2.02 -23.95 6.75
C GLU A 374 -0.87 -23.67 7.73
N PRO A 375 -1.12 -23.10 8.93
CA PRO A 375 -2.41 -22.61 9.41
C PRO A 375 -2.89 -21.34 8.67
N PRO A 376 -4.21 -21.08 8.62
CA PRO A 376 -4.77 -19.91 7.92
C PRO A 376 -4.60 -18.59 8.70
N VAL A 377 -4.14 -18.65 9.95
CA VAL A 377 -3.98 -17.51 10.84
C VAL A 377 -2.52 -17.29 11.20
N SER A 378 -2.10 -16.03 11.34
CA SER A 378 -0.77 -15.70 11.87
C SER A 378 -0.71 -15.88 13.38
N ALA A 379 0.50 -15.93 13.94
CA ALA A 379 0.73 -15.95 15.39
C ALA A 379 0.01 -14.79 16.12
N GLN A 380 0.03 -13.59 15.53
CA GLN A 380 -0.65 -12.42 16.08
C GLN A 380 -2.17 -12.57 16.10
N LEU A 381 -2.76 -13.11 15.02
CA LEU A 381 -4.20 -13.36 14.96
C LEU A 381 -4.60 -14.49 15.93
N LEU A 382 -3.80 -15.55 16.04
CA LEU A 382 -4.03 -16.62 17.01
C LEU A 382 -4.04 -16.09 18.45
N ALA A 383 -3.02 -15.31 18.82
CA ALA A 383 -2.94 -14.66 20.13
C ALA A 383 -4.16 -13.77 20.40
N PHE A 384 -4.57 -12.95 19.41
CA PHE A 384 -5.76 -12.13 19.53
C PHE A 384 -7.03 -12.98 19.75
N LEU A 385 -7.22 -14.04 18.97
CA LEU A 385 -8.39 -14.92 19.06
C LEU A 385 -8.45 -15.66 20.41
N ARG A 386 -7.31 -16.09 20.94
CA ARG A 386 -7.20 -16.70 22.28
C ARG A 386 -7.69 -15.73 23.35
N VAL A 387 -7.11 -14.52 23.40
CA VAL A 387 -7.51 -13.48 24.37
C VAL A 387 -8.97 -13.07 24.18
N PHE A 388 -9.45 -12.99 22.94
CA PHE A 388 -10.84 -12.70 22.62
C PHE A 388 -11.81 -13.72 23.26
N CYS A 389 -11.41 -14.98 23.37
CA CYS A 389 -12.21 -16.08 23.91
C CYS A 389 -11.92 -16.44 25.38
N MET A 390 -10.99 -15.75 26.04
CA MET A 390 -10.59 -16.08 27.40
C MET A 390 -11.69 -15.86 28.44
N THR A 391 -11.69 -16.71 29.47
CA THR A 391 -12.47 -16.49 30.70
C THR A 391 -11.79 -15.48 31.63
N GLU A 392 -12.48 -15.10 32.70
CA GLU A 392 -11.92 -14.19 33.70
C GLU A 392 -10.72 -14.81 34.43
N GLU A 393 -10.77 -16.12 34.70
CA GLU A 393 -9.71 -16.90 35.35
C GLU A 393 -8.48 -17.00 34.43
N GLU A 394 -8.68 -17.34 33.16
CA GLU A 394 -7.61 -17.38 32.17
C GLU A 394 -6.94 -16.00 32.04
N LEU A 395 -7.72 -14.92 31.99
CA LEU A 395 -7.15 -13.57 31.95
C LEU A 395 -6.35 -13.23 33.22
N LYS A 396 -6.81 -13.64 34.42
CA LYS A 396 -6.06 -13.44 35.67
C LYS A 396 -4.70 -14.13 35.62
N GLU A 397 -4.62 -15.35 35.08
CA GLU A 397 -3.35 -16.08 34.93
C GLU A 397 -2.37 -15.40 33.96
N HIS A 398 -2.86 -14.61 33.02
CA HIS A 398 -2.03 -13.84 32.07
C HIS A 398 -1.70 -12.42 32.58
N LEU A 399 -2.30 -11.99 33.69
CA LEU A 399 -2.08 -10.67 34.27
C LEU A 399 -1.31 -10.71 35.59
N LEU A 400 -1.47 -11.79 36.36
CA LEU A 400 -1.00 -11.95 37.74
C LEU A 400 -0.13 -13.20 37.88
N GLY A 401 0.87 -13.11 38.77
CA GLY A 401 1.77 -14.21 39.11
C GLY A 401 3.04 -14.27 38.24
N ASP A 402 4.02 -15.01 38.72
CA ASP A 402 5.38 -15.03 38.15
C ASP A 402 5.40 -15.58 36.71
N ASN A 403 4.48 -16.49 36.37
CA ASN A 403 4.40 -17.12 35.05
C ASN A 403 3.55 -16.32 34.03
N ALA A 404 3.04 -15.13 34.39
CA ALA A 404 2.16 -14.36 33.52
C ALA A 404 2.85 -13.92 32.21
N ILE A 405 4.13 -13.57 32.30
CA ILE A 405 4.93 -13.14 31.14
C ILE A 405 5.16 -14.31 30.18
N ASP A 406 5.51 -15.49 30.68
CA ASP A 406 5.72 -16.69 29.86
C ASP A 406 4.45 -17.12 29.12
N ARG A 407 3.30 -16.96 29.78
CA ARG A 407 1.99 -17.21 29.17
C ARG A 407 1.68 -16.22 28.05
N ILE A 408 1.99 -14.94 28.24
CA ILE A 408 1.86 -13.93 27.18
C ILE A 408 2.77 -14.27 26.00
N PHE A 409 4.02 -14.68 26.25
CA PHE A 409 4.99 -15.05 25.23
C PHE A 409 4.51 -16.22 24.34
N THR A 410 3.77 -17.17 24.92
CA THR A 410 3.27 -18.35 24.22
C THR A 410 1.92 -18.15 23.53
N LEU A 411 1.25 -17.00 23.69
CA LEU A 411 -0.08 -16.74 23.10
C LEU A 411 -0.13 -16.92 21.59
N GLY A 412 0.95 -16.63 20.87
CA GLY A 412 1.01 -16.78 19.41
C GLY A 412 1.42 -18.17 18.93
N ASN A 413 1.76 -19.10 19.82
CA ASN A 413 2.28 -20.42 19.47
C ASN A 413 1.18 -21.50 19.51
N SER A 414 0.96 -22.18 18.38
CA SER A 414 -0.05 -23.23 18.23
C SER A 414 0.20 -24.48 19.10
N GLU A 415 1.44 -24.73 19.50
CA GLU A 415 1.82 -25.88 20.34
C GLU A 415 1.41 -25.70 21.80
N TYR A 416 1.26 -24.45 22.25
CA TYR A 416 0.97 -24.10 23.64
C TYR A 416 -0.40 -23.39 23.75
N PRO A 417 -1.51 -24.15 23.75
CA PRO A 417 -2.84 -23.59 23.92
C PRO A 417 -3.06 -23.09 25.36
N VAL A 418 -3.91 -22.06 25.50
CA VAL A 418 -4.34 -21.55 26.82
C VAL A 418 -5.11 -22.62 27.58
N SER A 419 -6.11 -23.19 26.92
CA SER A 419 -6.88 -24.34 27.38
C SER A 419 -7.55 -25.00 26.17
N TRP A 420 -7.96 -26.27 26.30
CA TRP A 420 -8.68 -26.95 25.22
C TRP A 420 -10.03 -26.28 24.91
N ASP A 421 -10.73 -25.78 25.94
CA ASP A 421 -11.99 -25.06 25.79
C ASP A 421 -11.81 -23.71 25.07
N ASN A 422 -10.74 -22.96 25.40
CA ASN A 422 -10.37 -21.72 24.71
C ASN A 422 -10.15 -21.95 23.20
N GLU A 423 -9.40 -23.01 22.86
CA GLU A 423 -9.19 -23.40 21.45
C GLU A 423 -10.50 -23.78 20.76
N VAL A 424 -11.36 -24.58 21.40
CA VAL A 424 -12.67 -24.92 20.81
C VAL A 424 -13.50 -23.66 20.54
N LYS A 425 -13.54 -22.71 21.48
CA LYS A 425 -14.27 -21.44 21.32
C LYS A 425 -13.71 -20.59 20.19
N LEU A 426 -12.41 -20.41 20.11
CA LEU A 426 -11.79 -19.53 19.12
C LEU A 426 -11.90 -20.08 17.70
N TRP A 427 -11.76 -21.39 17.52
CA TRP A 427 -11.92 -22.02 16.20
C TRP A 427 -13.38 -22.05 15.76
N THR A 428 -14.32 -22.25 16.70
CA THR A 428 -15.76 -22.09 16.41
C THR A 428 -16.08 -20.67 15.96
N PHE A 429 -15.58 -19.66 16.67
CA PHE A 429 -15.76 -18.26 16.30
C PHE A 429 -15.21 -17.96 14.90
N LEU A 430 -14.01 -18.46 14.59
CA LEU A 430 -13.39 -18.21 13.29
C LEU A 430 -14.15 -18.89 12.15
N GLU A 431 -14.60 -20.14 12.35
CA GLU A 431 -15.44 -20.89 11.41
C GLU A 431 -16.74 -20.11 11.09
N ASP A 432 -17.45 -19.66 12.12
CA ASP A 432 -18.69 -18.90 11.99
C ASP A 432 -18.46 -17.55 11.29
N ARG A 433 -17.38 -16.85 11.66
CA ARG A 433 -17.04 -15.54 11.11
C ARG A 433 -16.65 -15.64 9.64
N ALA A 434 -15.80 -16.59 9.27
CA ALA A 434 -15.41 -16.80 7.87
C ALA A 434 -16.61 -17.23 7.02
N SER A 435 -17.48 -18.09 7.56
CA SER A 435 -18.74 -18.49 6.92
C SER A 435 -19.69 -17.32 6.71
N LEU A 436 -19.77 -16.39 7.67
CA LEU A 436 -20.59 -15.17 7.53
C LEU A 436 -20.04 -14.25 6.44
N LEU A 437 -18.72 -14.06 6.37
CA LEU A 437 -18.07 -13.27 5.32
C LEU A 437 -18.29 -13.89 3.93
N LEU A 438 -18.22 -15.21 3.80
CA LEU A 438 -18.45 -15.88 2.52
C LEU A 438 -19.86 -15.60 1.97
N LYS A 439 -20.86 -15.47 2.87
CA LYS A 439 -22.26 -15.16 2.50
C LYS A 439 -22.49 -13.71 2.06
N THR A 440 -21.52 -12.81 2.24
CA THR A 440 -21.68 -11.40 1.80
C THR A 440 -21.33 -11.20 0.32
N TYR A 441 -20.68 -12.18 -0.32
CA TYR A 441 -20.38 -12.13 -1.75
C TYR A 441 -21.62 -12.41 -2.59
N LYS A 442 -21.70 -11.77 -3.76
CA LYS A 442 -22.85 -11.92 -4.68
C LYS A 442 -22.88 -13.25 -5.42
N THR A 443 -21.71 -13.85 -5.65
CA THR A 443 -21.53 -15.10 -6.40
C THR A 443 -20.85 -16.15 -5.53
N THR A 444 -21.07 -17.41 -5.88
CA THR A 444 -20.44 -18.59 -5.29
C THR A 444 -19.11 -18.93 -5.99
N ILE A 445 -18.33 -19.83 -5.39
CA ILE A 445 -17.08 -20.34 -5.97
C ILE A 445 -17.36 -21.08 -7.28
N GLU A 446 -18.41 -21.90 -7.30
CA GLU A 446 -18.80 -22.71 -8.45
C GLU A 446 -19.25 -21.84 -9.63
N GLU A 447 -20.07 -20.81 -9.36
CA GLU A 447 -20.51 -19.84 -10.38
C GLU A 447 -19.33 -19.15 -11.05
N ASP A 448 -18.35 -18.69 -10.27
CA ASP A 448 -17.16 -18.02 -10.81
C ASP A 448 -16.26 -18.97 -11.61
N ARG A 449 -16.07 -20.21 -11.14
CA ARG A 449 -15.33 -21.23 -11.91
C ARG A 449 -16.01 -21.55 -13.23
N VAL A 450 -17.34 -21.63 -13.24
CA VAL A 450 -18.12 -21.85 -14.48
C VAL A 450 -18.00 -20.63 -15.38
N PHE A 451 -18.10 -19.41 -14.83
CA PHE A 451 -18.01 -18.18 -15.58
C PHE A 451 -16.66 -18.04 -16.31
N LEU A 452 -15.54 -18.30 -15.61
CA LEU A 452 -14.18 -18.30 -16.18
C LEU A 452 -13.99 -19.33 -17.29
N LYS A 453 -14.69 -20.49 -17.23
CA LYS A 453 -14.58 -21.54 -18.25
C LYS A 453 -15.48 -21.32 -19.47
N SER A 454 -16.61 -20.65 -19.28
CA SER A 454 -17.68 -20.55 -20.29
C SER A 454 -17.64 -19.30 -21.15
N HIS A 455 -16.94 -18.25 -20.70
CA HIS A 455 -16.90 -16.96 -21.38
C HIS A 455 -15.49 -16.63 -21.89
N SER A 456 -15.42 -16.03 -23.07
CA SER A 456 -14.20 -15.38 -23.56
C SER A 456 -14.10 -13.99 -22.94
N LEU A 457 -13.20 -13.83 -21.96
CA LEU A 457 -13.05 -12.61 -21.17
C LEU A 457 -11.80 -11.83 -21.59
N SER A 458 -11.81 -10.51 -21.36
CA SER A 458 -10.59 -9.71 -21.42
C SER A 458 -9.63 -10.12 -20.29
N VAL A 459 -8.35 -9.74 -20.40
CA VAL A 459 -7.36 -9.98 -19.34
C VAL A 459 -7.81 -9.31 -18.03
N ARG A 460 -8.28 -8.07 -18.09
CA ARG A 460 -8.75 -7.28 -16.93
C ARG A 460 -9.99 -7.86 -16.28
N ALA A 461 -10.99 -8.28 -17.07
CA ALA A 461 -12.16 -9.00 -16.56
C ALA A 461 -11.76 -10.33 -15.89
N THR A 462 -10.85 -11.08 -16.52
CA THR A 462 -10.32 -12.33 -15.96
C THR A 462 -9.63 -12.08 -14.62
N MET A 463 -8.83 -11.02 -14.49
CA MET A 463 -8.20 -10.63 -13.22
C MET A 463 -9.24 -10.29 -12.14
N ALA A 464 -10.28 -9.52 -12.47
CA ALA A 464 -11.34 -9.18 -11.53
C ALA A 464 -12.07 -10.43 -10.99
N ILE A 465 -12.40 -11.36 -11.88
CA ILE A 465 -13.13 -12.59 -11.52
C ILE A 465 -12.22 -13.57 -10.77
N LYS A 466 -10.95 -13.70 -11.17
CA LYS A 466 -9.97 -14.50 -10.40
C LYS A 466 -9.75 -13.92 -9.00
N LEU A 467 -9.69 -12.59 -8.86
CA LEU A 467 -9.54 -11.93 -7.56
C LEU A 467 -10.73 -12.22 -6.63
N ARG A 468 -11.97 -12.02 -7.09
CA ARG A 468 -13.16 -12.33 -6.28
C ARG A 468 -13.30 -13.81 -5.97
N LEU A 469 -12.84 -14.69 -6.86
CA LEU A 469 -12.81 -16.14 -6.63
C LEU A 469 -11.78 -16.48 -5.53
N GLY A 470 -10.56 -15.97 -5.65
CA GLY A 470 -9.48 -16.18 -4.67
C GLY A 470 -9.87 -15.73 -3.26
N GLU A 471 -10.54 -14.58 -3.13
CA GLU A 471 -11.04 -14.13 -1.82
C GLU A 471 -11.99 -15.16 -1.18
N LYS A 472 -12.88 -15.77 -1.97
CA LYS A 472 -13.81 -16.80 -1.49
C LYS A 472 -13.12 -18.12 -1.20
N GLU A 473 -12.17 -18.54 -2.01
CA GLU A 473 -11.40 -19.78 -1.80
C GLU A 473 -10.60 -19.72 -0.49
N ILE A 474 -10.00 -18.58 -0.17
CA ILE A 474 -9.28 -18.37 1.10
C ILE A 474 -10.26 -18.49 2.28
N LEU A 475 -11.43 -17.85 2.20
CA LEU A 475 -12.45 -17.95 3.25
C LEU A 475 -12.98 -19.37 3.42
N GLU A 476 -13.27 -20.08 2.33
CA GLU A 476 -13.73 -21.47 2.37
C GLU A 476 -12.68 -22.39 2.99
N LYS A 477 -11.40 -22.19 2.65
CA LYS A 477 -10.30 -22.92 3.27
C LYS A 477 -10.17 -22.62 4.76
N ALA A 478 -10.30 -21.36 5.16
CA ALA A 478 -10.31 -20.97 6.58
C ALA A 478 -11.46 -21.63 7.35
N VAL A 479 -12.66 -21.74 6.76
CA VAL A 479 -13.80 -22.48 7.34
C VAL A 479 -13.45 -23.95 7.55
N LYS A 480 -12.91 -24.62 6.52
CA LYS A 480 -12.52 -26.04 6.58
C LYS A 480 -11.44 -26.30 7.63
N SER A 481 -10.39 -25.47 7.66
CA SER A 481 -9.29 -25.55 8.63
C SER A 481 -9.77 -25.29 10.06
N ALA A 482 -10.58 -24.26 10.26
CA ALA A 482 -11.17 -23.96 11.58
C ALA A 482 -12.06 -25.10 12.09
N ALA A 483 -12.90 -25.69 11.23
CA ALA A 483 -13.72 -26.84 11.60
C ALA A 483 -12.88 -28.07 11.99
N ALA A 484 -11.78 -28.32 11.27
CA ALA A 484 -10.83 -29.39 11.59
C ALA A 484 -10.15 -29.17 12.94
N ASN A 485 -9.65 -27.96 13.20
CA ASN A 485 -9.02 -27.60 14.48
C ASN A 485 -10.02 -27.67 15.64
N ARG A 486 -11.24 -27.15 15.46
CA ARG A 486 -12.32 -27.27 16.44
C ARG A 486 -12.59 -28.73 16.83
N ASN A 487 -12.67 -29.62 15.83
CA ASN A 487 -12.89 -31.05 16.07
C ASN A 487 -11.69 -31.72 16.75
N TYR A 488 -10.46 -31.34 16.38
CA TYR A 488 -9.24 -31.81 17.03
C TYR A 488 -9.22 -31.44 18.52
N TYR A 489 -9.36 -30.15 18.85
CA TYR A 489 -9.31 -29.69 20.23
C TYR A 489 -10.50 -30.18 21.07
N ARG A 490 -11.68 -30.37 20.47
CA ARG A 490 -12.83 -31.01 21.16
C ARG A 490 -12.50 -32.44 21.59
N LYS A 491 -11.84 -33.23 20.74
CA LYS A 491 -11.40 -34.59 21.10
C LYS A 491 -10.38 -34.58 22.24
N GLN A 492 -9.43 -33.64 22.24
CA GLN A 492 -8.46 -33.51 23.32
C GLN A 492 -9.13 -33.17 24.66
N MET A 493 -10.13 -32.28 24.61
CA MET A 493 -10.94 -31.89 25.77
C MET A 493 -11.75 -33.07 26.31
N GLU A 494 -12.45 -33.82 25.45
CA GLU A 494 -13.25 -34.99 25.83
C GLU A 494 -12.39 -36.14 26.38
N ALA A 495 -11.16 -36.30 25.85
CA ALA A 495 -10.20 -37.29 26.33
C ALA A 495 -9.48 -36.90 27.63
N GLY A 496 -9.64 -35.66 28.12
CA GLY A 496 -8.92 -35.16 29.29
C GLY A 496 -7.40 -35.13 29.09
N ALA A 497 -6.95 -34.88 27.85
CA ALA A 497 -5.52 -34.88 27.52
C ALA A 497 -4.76 -33.80 28.33
N PRO A 498 -3.54 -34.07 28.80
CA PRO A 498 -2.74 -33.07 29.51
C PRO A 498 -2.37 -31.91 28.58
N LEU A 499 -2.48 -30.68 29.07
CA LEU A 499 -2.06 -29.49 28.32
C LEU A 499 -0.53 -29.48 28.12
N PRO A 500 -0.04 -29.25 26.90
CA PRO A 500 1.38 -29.01 26.65
C PRO A 500 1.87 -27.82 27.48
N ARG A 501 3.01 -27.98 28.15
CA ARG A 501 3.68 -26.89 28.87
C ARG A 501 4.96 -26.56 28.14
N CYS A 502 5.22 -25.28 27.94
CA CYS A 502 6.55 -24.82 27.59
C CYS A 502 7.44 -25.11 28.80
N MET A 503 8.20 -26.21 28.77
CA MET A 503 9.25 -26.40 29.76
C MET A 503 10.36 -25.42 29.39
N GLU A 504 10.79 -24.60 30.35
CA GLU A 504 12.10 -23.98 30.27
C GLU A 504 13.09 -25.11 29.95
N SER A 505 13.71 -25.04 28.78
CA SER A 505 14.96 -25.76 28.57
C SER A 505 15.92 -25.20 29.61
N GLY A 506 16.05 -25.93 30.73
CA GLY A 506 17.08 -25.71 31.73
C GLY A 506 18.45 -25.96 31.11
N VAL A 507 18.93 -24.98 30.34
CA VAL A 507 20.35 -24.79 30.10
C VAL A 507 20.78 -23.75 31.13
N PRO A 508 21.57 -24.12 32.16
CA PRO A 508 22.19 -23.13 33.03
C PRO A 508 23.18 -22.33 32.19
N GLY A 509 22.74 -21.22 31.59
CA GLY A 509 23.59 -20.40 30.73
C GLY A 509 22.91 -19.55 29.64
N ALA A 510 21.61 -19.70 29.37
CA ALA A 510 20.91 -18.81 28.44
C ALA A 510 20.61 -17.46 29.12
N ARG A 511 21.66 -16.63 29.27
CA ARG A 511 21.53 -15.23 29.67
C ARG A 511 20.68 -14.50 28.64
N LEU A 512 19.71 -13.72 29.13
CA LEU A 512 19.03 -12.64 28.40
C LEU A 512 20.01 -11.91 27.44
N PRO A 513 19.56 -11.46 26.26
CA PRO A 513 20.37 -10.61 25.40
C PRO A 513 20.98 -9.46 26.21
N LEU A 514 22.27 -9.18 25.97
CA LEU A 514 23.09 -8.21 26.73
C LEU A 514 22.48 -6.80 26.88
N ALA A 515 21.43 -6.46 26.12
CA ALA A 515 20.70 -5.20 26.20
C ALA A 515 19.82 -5.03 27.46
N LEU A 516 19.51 -6.09 28.23
CA LEU A 516 18.66 -5.99 29.43
C LEU A 516 19.44 -5.97 30.76
N ARG A 517 20.74 -6.31 30.76
CA ARG A 517 21.55 -6.27 32.00
C ARG A 517 21.84 -4.86 32.50
N SER A 518 21.75 -3.85 31.64
CA SER A 518 21.95 -2.45 32.01
C SER A 518 20.74 -1.82 32.70
N LEU A 519 19.61 -2.53 32.83
CA LEU A 519 18.41 -2.03 33.52
C LEU A 519 18.13 -2.77 34.84
N GLU A 520 18.71 -3.95 35.05
CA GLU A 520 18.56 -4.71 36.30
C GLU A 520 19.39 -4.13 37.45
N GLU A 521 20.44 -3.36 37.18
CA GLU A 521 21.21 -2.66 38.23
C GLU A 521 20.53 -1.38 38.75
N GLU A 522 19.47 -0.88 38.10
CA GLU A 522 18.74 0.33 38.54
C GLU A 522 17.33 0.06 39.09
N ALA A 523 16.77 -1.15 38.96
CA ALA A 523 15.41 -1.47 39.41
C ALA A 523 15.40 -2.20 40.77
N GLY A 524 15.77 -1.49 41.82
CA GLY A 524 15.52 -1.92 43.19
C GLY A 524 14.03 -1.81 43.55
N ALA A 525 13.40 -2.97 43.79
CA ALA A 525 12.08 -3.17 44.41
C ALA A 525 10.86 -2.48 43.75
N GLN A 526 10.05 -3.27 43.02
CA GLN A 526 8.67 -2.89 42.70
C GLN A 526 7.70 -3.92 43.29
N GLU A 527 6.90 -3.44 44.26
CA GLU A 527 5.83 -4.19 44.92
C GLU A 527 4.72 -4.59 43.94
N ALA A 528 4.08 -5.72 44.22
CA ALA A 528 2.96 -6.26 43.46
C ALA A 528 1.76 -5.29 43.44
N LEU A 529 1.32 -4.89 42.25
CA LEU A 529 0.16 -4.01 42.03
C LEU A 529 -1.17 -4.71 42.38
N THR A 530 -2.03 -3.99 43.08
CA THR A 530 -3.38 -4.47 43.44
C THR A 530 -4.41 -4.16 42.35
N LEU A 531 -5.52 -4.92 42.33
CA LEU A 531 -6.59 -4.82 41.33
C LEU A 531 -7.19 -3.40 41.20
N ALA A 532 -7.18 -2.63 42.29
CA ALA A 532 -7.66 -1.24 42.31
C ALA A 532 -6.74 -0.29 41.53
N GLU A 533 -5.44 -0.56 41.51
CA GLU A 533 -4.44 0.29 40.84
C GLU A 533 -4.38 0.02 39.34
N ALA A 534 -4.64 -1.21 38.91
CA ALA A 534 -4.83 -1.55 37.50
C ALA A 534 -6.06 -0.85 36.89
N VAL A 535 -7.18 -0.83 37.64
CA VAL A 535 -8.42 -0.11 37.25
C VAL A 535 -8.21 1.41 37.30
N GLY A 536 -7.40 1.91 38.24
CA GLY A 536 -7.03 3.32 38.34
C GLY A 536 -6.16 3.80 37.18
N ARG A 537 -5.17 3.02 36.76
CA ARG A 537 -4.32 3.35 35.60
C ARG A 537 -5.09 3.33 34.29
N ALA A 538 -6.05 2.42 34.12
CA ALA A 538 -6.93 2.40 32.95
C ALA A 538 -7.78 3.69 32.82
N LYS A 539 -8.17 4.32 33.94
CA LYS A 539 -8.82 5.64 33.96
C LYS A 539 -7.85 6.81 33.78
N ALA A 540 -6.57 6.66 34.11
CA ALA A 540 -5.58 7.71 33.86
C ALA A 540 -5.22 7.82 32.37
N VAL A 541 -5.29 6.72 31.61
CA VAL A 541 -5.13 6.72 30.15
C VAL A 541 -6.31 7.42 29.43
N GLU A 542 -7.46 7.64 30.09
CA GLU A 542 -8.54 8.49 29.56
C GLU A 542 -8.13 9.97 29.41
N ASN A 543 -7.10 10.43 30.12
CA ASN A 543 -6.66 11.83 30.08
C ASN A 543 -5.15 11.95 29.86
N GLY A 544 -4.76 11.90 28.59
CA GLY A 544 -3.53 12.52 28.09
C GLY A 544 -2.30 11.63 28.07
N LEU A 545 -1.98 11.10 26.88
CA LEU A 545 -0.62 10.84 26.46
C LEU A 545 -0.44 11.33 25.01
N VAL A 546 0.48 12.28 24.87
CA VAL A 546 1.01 12.80 23.60
C VAL A 546 1.98 11.76 23.07
N ASN A 547 1.64 11.10 21.96
CA ASN A 547 2.56 10.20 21.28
C ASN A 547 3.52 11.00 20.40
N GLY A 548 4.82 10.80 20.66
CA GLY A 548 5.92 11.18 19.78
C GLY A 548 5.89 10.42 18.45
N GLU A 549 6.52 11.05 17.47
CA GLU A 549 6.48 10.77 16.04
C GLU A 549 6.99 9.37 15.66
N ASN A 550 6.14 8.60 14.96
CA ASN A 550 6.47 7.79 13.77
C ASN A 550 5.30 6.85 13.46
N SER A 551 4.30 7.39 12.78
CA SER A 551 3.22 6.64 12.13
C SER A 551 2.60 7.57 11.10
N ILE A 552 2.78 7.28 9.81
CA ILE A 552 2.13 8.02 8.72
C ILE A 552 0.61 7.83 8.86
N PRO A 553 -0.19 8.89 9.14
CA PRO A 553 -1.62 8.76 9.23
C PRO A 553 -2.25 8.96 7.84
N ASN A 554 -2.98 7.95 7.37
CA ASN A 554 -4.03 8.14 6.38
C ASN A 554 -5.14 9.01 7.01
N GLY A 555 -5.15 10.30 6.69
CA GLY A 555 -6.11 11.26 7.22
C GLY A 555 -7.28 11.51 6.28
N THR A 556 -8.44 10.95 6.60
CA THR A 556 -9.73 11.63 6.41
C THR A 556 -10.20 12.09 7.79
N GLY A 557 -9.97 13.37 8.11
CA GLY A 557 -10.35 13.99 9.38
C GLY A 557 -11.13 15.28 9.11
N SER A 558 -12.35 15.31 9.64
CA SER A 558 -13.34 16.37 9.54
C SER A 558 -12.86 17.67 10.23
N GLU A 559 -12.75 18.76 9.49
CA GLU A 559 -12.67 20.12 10.04
C GLU A 559 -14.06 20.60 10.48
N LYS A 560 -14.22 20.90 11.78
CA LYS A 560 -14.91 22.08 12.35
C LYS A 560 -15.09 21.93 13.86
N GLU A 561 -14.44 22.81 14.61
CA GLU A 561 -14.95 23.60 15.76
C GLU A 561 -13.80 23.97 16.71
N SER A 562 -13.27 25.19 16.57
CA SER A 562 -12.89 26.07 17.70
C SER A 562 -12.20 27.34 17.18
N LEU A 563 -12.99 28.26 16.63
CA LEU A 563 -12.62 29.68 16.55
C LEU A 563 -13.72 30.43 17.30
N ASN A 564 -13.40 30.85 18.52
CA ASN A 564 -13.96 31.99 19.26
C ASN A 564 -13.83 31.76 20.77
N ARG A 565 -12.71 32.18 21.36
CA ARG A 565 -12.69 32.70 22.74
C ARG A 565 -11.34 33.31 23.10
N GLU A 566 -11.01 34.43 22.48
CA GLU A 566 -9.95 35.30 23.03
C GLU A 566 -10.29 36.76 22.78
N GLU A 567 -11.48 37.15 23.22
CA GLU A 567 -11.84 38.55 23.45
C GLU A 567 -12.96 38.56 24.48
N SER A 568 -12.58 38.75 25.75
CA SER A 568 -13.37 39.38 26.83
C SER A 568 -12.86 38.86 28.17
N ARG A 569 -12.00 39.65 28.81
CA ARG A 569 -11.97 39.92 30.26
C ARG A 569 -10.76 40.80 30.59
N ARG A 570 -10.94 42.11 30.41
CA ARG A 570 -10.35 43.14 31.29
C ARG A 570 -11.42 43.56 32.30
N ALA A 571 -10.95 44.03 33.46
CA ALA A 571 -11.66 44.38 34.69
C ALA A 571 -11.90 43.16 35.61
N THR A 572 -11.47 43.13 36.87
CA THR A 572 -11.32 44.26 37.81
C THR A 572 -10.34 43.89 38.94
N GLU A 573 -9.51 44.88 39.34
CA GLU A 573 -8.98 45.25 40.67
C GLU A 573 -9.08 44.22 41.81
N GLY A 574 -8.10 44.01 42.68
CA GLY A 574 -6.88 44.72 43.05
C GLY A 574 -6.48 44.22 44.45
N THR A 575 -5.22 44.34 44.88
CA THR A 575 -4.75 44.87 46.18
C THR A 575 -3.23 44.65 46.33
N LYS A 576 -2.55 45.68 46.88
CA LYS A 576 -1.26 45.71 47.62
C LYS A 576 0.07 45.90 46.87
N GLU A 577 0.35 47.20 46.63
CA GLU A 577 1.49 48.02 47.09
C GLU A 577 2.90 47.46 47.39
N SER A 578 3.87 48.26 46.88
CA SER A 578 5.23 48.59 47.38
C SER A 578 6.33 47.54 47.13
N SER A 579 7.57 47.83 46.70
CA SER A 579 8.37 49.07 46.70
C SER A 579 9.66 48.88 45.84
N SER A 580 10.32 50.00 45.53
CA SER A 580 11.77 50.16 45.20
C SER A 580 12.23 49.74 43.79
N ASP A 581 13.17 50.40 43.10
CA ASP A 581 13.76 51.75 43.13
C ASP A 581 14.64 51.86 41.86
N ARG A 582 14.80 53.08 41.32
CA ARG A 582 16.02 53.61 40.65
C ARG A 582 16.64 52.89 39.42
N ALA A 583 16.65 53.55 38.27
CA ALA A 583 17.63 54.59 37.88
C ALA A 583 17.94 54.60 36.38
N GLU A 584 17.81 55.80 35.81
CA GLU A 584 18.70 56.48 34.85
C GLU A 584 19.04 55.85 33.48
N GLY A 585 19.00 56.72 32.46
CA GLY A 585 19.96 56.61 31.36
C GLY A 585 19.43 56.96 29.97
N SER A 586 19.31 58.26 29.71
CA SER A 586 19.22 58.93 28.42
C SER A 586 20.15 58.37 27.31
N GLY A 587 19.71 58.47 26.05
CA GLY A 587 20.63 58.53 24.90
C GLY A 587 19.94 58.29 23.55
N GLU A 588 19.74 59.36 22.79
CA GLU A 588 19.24 59.39 21.41
C GLU A 588 20.12 58.57 20.44
N GLN A 589 19.51 57.75 19.58
CA GLN A 589 19.58 57.83 18.11
C GLN A 589 18.58 56.88 17.46
#